data_AF-A0A0Q4FMP1-F1
#
_entry.id   AF-A0A0Q4FMP1-F1
#
_cell.length_a   1.000
_cell.length_b   1.000
_cell.length_c   1.000
_cell.angle_alpha   90.00
_cell.angle_beta   90.00
_cell.angle_gamma   90.00
#
_symmetry.space_group_name_H-M   'P 1'
#
loop_
_entity.id
_entity.type
_entity.pdbx_description
1 polymer ?
#
loop_
_entity_poly.entity_id
_entity_poly.type
_entity_poly.pdbx_seq_one_letter_code
_entity_poly.pdbx_strand_id
1 'polypeptide(L)' 'MDEPFFSITQARAELGNIGRTLTYDLVARGDLELVKLGRKSLITGRSINRLKSKLLEQIAA' A
#
# COMPACT_ATOMS: atom_id res chain seq x y z
N MET A 1 0.78 1.10 16.84
CA MET A 1 0.46 2.47 16.41
C MET A 1 0.06 2.37 14.95
N ASP A 2 -1.17 2.74 14.58
CA ASP A 2 -1.57 2.74 13.18
C ASP A 2 -0.97 4.01 12.55
N GLU A 3 0.16 3.88 11.87
CA GLU A 3 0.74 4.98 11.11
C GLU A 3 -0.22 5.31 9.95
N PRO A 4 -0.78 6.52 9.88
CA PRO A 4 -1.80 6.83 8.87
C PRO A 4 -1.20 6.93 7.45
N PHE A 5 0.13 7.09 7.35
CA PHE A 5 0.83 7.28 6.08
C PHE A 5 2.16 6.53 6.08
N PHE A 6 2.45 5.85 4.97
CA PHE A 6 3.65 5.08 4.74
C PHE A 6 4.42 5.66 3.57
N SER A 7 5.74 5.76 3.67
CA SER A 7 6.58 5.97 2.49
C SER A 7 6.47 4.78 1.55
N ILE A 8 6.77 4.95 0.26
CA ILE A 8 6.76 3.83 -0.72
C ILE A 8 7.58 2.64 -0.22
N THR A 9 8.76 2.88 0.38
CA THR A 9 9.62 1.82 0.94
C THR A 9 8.96 1.11 2.12
N GLN A 10 8.28 1.84 3.01
CA GLN A 10 7.59 1.24 4.16
C GLN A 10 6.35 0.46 3.68
N ALA A 11 5.56 1.01 2.77
CA ALA A 11 4.40 0.32 2.19
C ALA A 11 4.80 -1.00 1.51
N ARG A 12 5.97 -1.04 0.86
CA ARG A 12 6.54 -2.27 0.31
C ARG A 12 6.85 -3.29 1.39
N ALA A 13 7.52 -2.88 2.46
CA ALA A 13 7.85 -3.75 3.58
C ALA A 13 6.57 -4.31 4.23
N GLU A 14 5.57 -3.46 4.43
CA GLU A 14 4.27 -3.82 4.99
C GLU A 14 3.48 -4.84 4.16
N LEU A 15 3.69 -4.84 2.84
CA LEU A 15 3.03 -5.77 1.92
C LEU A 15 3.85 -7.04 1.65
N GLY A 16 4.89 -7.32 2.44
CA GLY A 16 5.74 -8.50 2.27
C GLY A 16 6.94 -8.28 1.36
N ASN A 17 7.50 -7.07 1.37
CA ASN A 17 8.66 -6.65 0.57
C ASN A 17 8.45 -6.77 -0.95
N ILE A 18 7.26 -6.38 -1.43
CA ILE A 18 6.92 -6.43 -2.86
C ILE A 18 7.84 -5.55 -3.72
N GLY A 19 7.95 -5.93 -5.00
CA GLY A 19 8.71 -5.17 -6.00
C GLY A 19 8.15 -3.76 -6.22
N ARG A 20 9.03 -2.81 -6.56
CA ARG A 20 8.65 -1.40 -6.80
C ARG A 20 7.62 -1.28 -7.93
N THR A 21 7.79 -2.03 -9.02
CA THR A 21 6.85 -2.06 -10.14
C THR A 21 5.45 -2.45 -9.71
N LEU A 22 5.34 -3.51 -8.89
CA LEU A 22 4.06 -3.97 -8.37
C LEU A 22 3.41 -2.92 -7.45
N THR A 23 4.19 -2.22 -6.63
CA THR A 23 3.65 -1.13 -5.81
C THR A 23 3.03 -0.02 -6.65
N TYR A 24 3.70 0.41 -7.73
CA TYR A 24 3.14 1.44 -8.61
C TYR A 24 1.96 0.94 -9.43
N ASP A 25 1.96 -0.33 -9.82
CA ASP A 25 0.83 -0.96 -10.49
C ASP A 25 -0.41 -1.03 -9.56
N LEU A 26 -0.23 -1.39 -8.29
CA LEU A 26 -1.30 -1.35 -7.27
C LEU A 26 -1.84 0.07 -7.04
N VAL A 27 -0.96 1.09 -7.08
CA VAL A 27 -1.40 2.49 -7.04
C VAL A 27 -2.18 2.86 -8.30
N ALA A 28 -1.70 2.46 -9.48
CA ALA A 28 -2.35 2.75 -10.76
C ALA A 28 -3.73 2.08 -10.89
N ARG A 29 -3.90 0.88 -10.30
CA ARG A 29 -5.17 0.15 -10.23
C ARG A 29 -6.14 0.71 -9.19
N GLY A 30 -5.68 1.60 -8.30
CA GLY A 30 -6.48 2.15 -7.21
C GLY A 30 -6.60 1.24 -5.98
N ASP A 31 -5.85 0.13 -5.91
CA ASP A 31 -5.77 -0.71 -4.71
C ASP A 31 -4.93 -0.03 -3.59
N LEU A 32 -3.98 0.83 -3.96
CA LEU A 32 -3.23 1.68 -3.02
C LEU A 32 -3.49 3.16 -3.29
N GLU A 33 -3.76 3.93 -2.23
CA GLU A 33 -3.97 5.37 -2.34
C GLU A 33 -2.66 6.12 -2.11
N LEU A 34 -2.15 6.74 -3.17
CA LEU A 34 -0.95 7.57 -3.13
C LEU A 34 -1.30 9.04 -2.92
N VAL A 35 -0.78 9.60 -1.83
CA VAL A 35 -0.86 11.01 -1.48
C VAL A 35 0.47 11.68 -1.77
N LYS A 36 0.46 12.76 -2.57
CA LYS A 36 1.63 13.58 -2.81
C LYS A 36 1.70 14.69 -1.76
N LEU A 37 2.75 14.70 -0.95
CA LEU A 37 3.05 15.75 0.01
C LEU A 37 4.32 16.50 -0.44
N GLY A 38 4.11 17.51 -1.29
CA GLY A 38 5.19 18.27 -1.92
C GLY A 38 6.08 17.38 -2.78
N ARG A 39 7.34 17.20 -2.38
CA ARG A 39 8.32 16.35 -3.08
C ARG A 39 8.27 14.87 -2.68
N LYS A 40 7.46 14.50 -1.67
CA LYS A 40 7.34 13.13 -1.17
C LYS A 40 6.04 12.49 -1.63
N SER A 41 6.11 11.20 -1.94
CA SER A 41 4.93 10.36 -2.19
C SER A 41 4.74 9.41 -1.01
N LEU A 42 3.53 9.43 -0.45
CA LEU A 42 3.10 8.63 0.69
C LEU A 42 1.93 7.75 0.27
N ILE A 43 1.76 6.61 0.90
CA ILE A 43 0.63 5.69 0.74
C ILE A 43 -0.20 5.74 2.02
N THR A 44 -1.52 5.77 1.93
CA THR A 44 -2.38 5.77 3.13
C THR A 44 -2.38 4.38 3.78
N GLY A 45 -2.29 4.34 5.11
CA GLY A 45 -2.42 3.09 5.86
C GLY A 45 -3.77 2.40 5.67
N ARG A 46 -4.83 3.20 5.47
CA ARG A 46 -6.17 2.70 5.13
C ARG A 46 -6.16 1.84 3.88
N SER A 47 -5.52 2.30 2.80
CA SER A 47 -5.48 1.55 1.54
C SER A 47 -4.68 0.25 1.66
N ILE A 48 -3.58 0.28 2.41
CA ILE A 48 -2.77 -0.92 2.72
C ILE A 48 -3.60 -1.94 3.50
N ASN A 49 -4.27 -1.51 4.58
CA ASN A 49 -5.12 -2.41 5.38
C ASN A 49 -6.26 -3.00 4.54
N ARG A 50 -6.91 -2.19 3.69
CA ARG A 50 -7.94 -2.67 2.77
C ARG A 50 -7.41 -3.75 1.82
N LEU A 51 -6.21 -3.54 1.27
CA LEU A 51 -5.57 -4.51 0.39
C LEU A 51 -5.22 -5.81 1.15
N LYS A 52 -4.64 -5.69 2.36
CA LYS A 52 -4.34 -6.85 3.23
C LYS A 52 -5.60 -7.67 3.52
N SER A 53 -6.70 -7.03 3.91
CA SER A 53 -7.98 -7.71 4.14
C SER A 53 -8.47 -8.45 2.89
N LYS A 54 -8.48 -7.79 1.73
CA LYS A 54 -8.91 -8.39 0.45
C LYS A 54 -8.05 -9.58 0.04
N LEU A 55 -6.75 -9.57 0.34
CA LEU A 55 -5.85 -10.70 0.08
C LEU A 55 -6.11 -11.85 1.05
N LEU A 56 -6.31 -11.56 2.34
CA LEU A 56 -6.66 -12.58 3.34
C LEU A 56 -7.98 -13.27 3.00
N GLU A 57 -8.98 -12.52 2.55
CA GLU A 57 -10.26 -13.07 2.08
C GLU A 57 -10.10 -14.00 0.88
N GLN A 58 -9.20 -13.70 -0.06
CA GLN A 58 -8.90 -14.56 -1.21
C GLN A 58 -8.15 -15.85 -0.84
N ILE A 59 -7.37 -15.83 0.24
CA ILE A 59 -6.65 -17.02 0.74
C ILE A 59 -7.58 -17.91 1.57
N ALA A 60 -8.57 -17.31 2.25
CA ALA A 60 -9.54 -18.03 3.07
C ALA A 60 -10.75 -18.58 2.28
N ALA A 61 -10.87 -18.22 1.00
CA ALA A 61 -11.91 -18.70 0.07
C ALA A 61 -11.41 -19.87 -0.78
#